data_AF-A0A7W1P4D4-F1
#
_entry.id   AF-A0A7W1P4D4-F1
#
_cell.length_a   1.000
_cell.length_b   1.000
_cell.length_c   1.000
_cell.angle_alpha   90.00
_cell.angle_beta   90.00
_cell.angle_gamma   90.00
#
_symmetry.space_group_name_H-M   'P 1'
#
loop_
_entity.id
_entity.type
_entity.pdbx_description
1 polymer ?
#
loop_
_entity_poly.entity_id
_entity_poly.type
_entity_poly.pdbx_seq_one_letter_code
_entity_poly.pdbx_strand_id
1 'polypeptide(L)'
;MANQVTVNLTGVSNAQHLIVMLNGVRDSAGAVSNNLPARMDVLRGDVNATGRTDSSDVTLVKQQNAKAPTQTTFRTDVNCSGRIDSSDVKVTQQASGTALP
;
A
#
# COMPACT_ATOMS: atom_id res chain seq x y z
N MET A 1 -0.51 -2.24 24.62
CA MET A 1 -1.43 -2.18 23.47
C MET A 1 -1.01 -1.02 22.59
N ALA A 2 -0.96 -1.19 21.27
CA ALA A 2 -0.62 -0.10 20.35
C ALA A 2 -1.88 0.74 20.10
N ASN A 3 -1.76 2.08 20.14
CA ASN A 3 -2.83 2.96 19.70
C ASN A 3 -2.94 2.84 18.17
N GLN A 4 -4.07 2.35 17.66
CA GLN A 4 -4.32 2.17 16.23
C GLN A 4 -5.43 3.12 15.77
N VAL A 5 -5.21 3.75 14.62
CA VAL A 5 -6.21 4.54 13.91
C VAL A 5 -6.39 3.95 12.52
N THR A 6 -7.64 3.71 12.13
CA THR A 6 -8.00 3.23 10.80
C THR A 6 -8.76 4.32 10.07
N VAL A 7 -8.26 4.71 8.89
CA VAL A 7 -8.86 5.74 8.05
C VAL A 7 -9.31 5.08 6.74
N ASN A 8 -10.61 5.13 6.45
CA ASN A 8 -11.17 4.62 5.21
C ASN A 8 -11.06 5.70 4.13
N LEU A 9 -10.25 5.43 3.10
CA LEU A 9 -10.09 6.32 1.96
C LEU A 9 -10.91 5.81 0.77
N THR A 10 -11.50 6.72 0.00
CA THR A 10 -12.23 6.42 -1.24
C THR A 10 -11.76 7.36 -2.35
N GLY A 11 -11.90 6.94 -3.62
CA GLY A 11 -11.50 7.79 -4.76
C GLY A 11 -10.00 8.06 -4.87
N VAL A 12 -9.16 7.22 -4.27
CA VAL A 12 -7.70 7.38 -4.30
C VAL A 12 -7.15 7.00 -5.68
N SER A 13 -6.65 7.99 -6.41
CA SER A 13 -5.94 7.80 -7.68
C SER A 13 -4.63 7.00 -7.56
N ASN A 14 -4.18 6.41 -8.65
CA ASN A 14 -2.88 5.75 -8.72
C ASN A 14 -1.73 6.76 -8.87
N ALA A 15 -0.52 6.37 -8.46
CA ALA A 15 0.72 7.15 -8.58
C ALA A 15 0.63 8.55 -7.96
N GLN A 16 0.51 8.60 -6.63
CA GLN A 16 0.45 9.87 -5.89
C GLN A 16 1.04 9.77 -4.50
N HIS A 17 1.40 10.93 -3.95
CA HIS A 17 1.71 11.12 -2.54
C HIS A 17 0.47 11.61 -1.80
N LEU A 18 0.14 10.95 -0.69
CA LEU A 18 -0.93 11.33 0.22
C LEU A 18 -0.37 11.74 1.58
N ILE A 19 -1.01 12.74 2.18
CA ILE A 19 -0.78 13.13 3.57
C ILE A 19 -2.13 13.15 4.28
N VAL A 20 -2.28 12.29 5.29
CA VAL A 20 -3.42 12.31 6.20
C VAL A 20 -3.00 13.08 7.45
N MET A 21 -3.68 14.19 7.73
CA MET A 21 -3.41 15.00 8.93
C MET A 21 -4.22 14.48 10.12
N LEU A 22 -3.54 13.98 11.14
CA LEU A 22 -4.16 13.54 12.37
C LEU A 22 -4.21 14.71 13.36
N ASN A 23 -5.42 15.00 13.83
CA ASN A 23 -5.70 16.05 14.82
C ASN A 23 -5.98 15.42 16.19
N GLY A 24 -5.67 16.14 17.28
CA GLY A 24 -5.97 15.69 18.63
C GLY A 24 -5.17 14.48 19.11
N VAL A 25 -4.01 14.19 18.52
CA VAL A 25 -3.18 13.03 18.91
C VAL A 25 -2.50 13.34 20.23
N ARG A 26 -2.80 12.55 21.26
CA ARG A 26 -2.20 12.69 22.59
C ARG A 26 -1.05 11.71 22.79
N ASP A 27 0.10 12.20 23.24
CA ASP A 27 1.25 11.35 23.60
C ASP A 27 1.16 10.82 25.04
N SER A 28 2.12 9.98 25.44
CA SER A 28 2.17 9.39 26.78
C SER A 28 2.48 10.41 27.88
N ALA A 29 3.04 11.58 27.54
CA ALA A 29 3.28 12.69 28.46
C ALA A 29 2.07 13.63 28.59
N GLY A 30 1.03 13.41 27.78
CA GLY A 30 -0.20 14.19 27.78
C GLY A 30 -0.20 15.40 26.84
N ALA A 31 0.86 15.61 26.04
CA ALA A 31 0.88 16.65 25.02
C ALA A 31 -0.06 16.29 23.86
N VAL A 32 -0.68 17.30 23.23
CA VAL A 32 -1.64 17.12 22.14
C VAL A 32 -1.09 17.74 20.86
N SER A 33 -1.02 16.95 19.79
CA SER A 33 -0.68 17.39 18.44
C SER A 33 -1.93 17.47 17.57
N ASN A 34 -2.16 18.64 16.97
CA ASN A 34 -3.30 18.85 16.07
C ASN A 34 -2.94 18.73 14.59
N ASN A 35 -1.66 18.73 14.21
CA ASN A 35 -1.25 18.69 12.81
C ASN A 35 -0.19 17.61 12.60
N LEU A 36 -0.45 16.37 13.03
CA LEU A 36 0.50 15.28 12.86
C LEU A 36 0.36 14.66 11.45
N PRO A 37 1.34 14.82 10.55
CA PRO A 37 1.24 14.27 9.21
C PRO A 37 1.54 12.77 9.19
N ALA A 38 0.61 11.98 8.67
CA ALA A 38 0.84 10.60 8.25
C ALA A 38 1.00 10.57 6.73
N ARG A 39 2.22 10.26 6.26
CA ARG A 39 2.54 10.20 4.83
C ARG A 39 2.32 8.80 4.30
N MET A 40 1.78 8.71 3.09
CA MET A 40 1.55 7.45 2.39
C MET A 40 1.73 7.67 0.89
N ASP A 41 2.42 6.75 0.25
CA ASP A 41 2.50 6.70 -1.20
C ASP A 41 1.54 5.65 -1.75
N VAL A 42 0.93 5.97 -2.89
CA VAL A 42 0.01 5.07 -3.59
C VAL A 42 0.58 4.78 -4.96
N LEU A 43 1.09 3.56 -5.13
CA LEU A 43 1.54 3.04 -6.41
C LEU A 43 1.07 1.60 -6.55
N ARG A 44 0.00 1.39 -7.31
CA ARG A 44 -0.59 0.08 -7.54
C ARG A 44 0.34 -0.76 -8.40
N GLY A 45 0.72 -1.93 -7.88
CA GLY A 45 1.65 -2.86 -8.53
C GLY A 45 3.08 -2.77 -8.01
N ASP A 46 3.44 -1.75 -7.22
CA ASP A 46 4.75 -1.66 -6.56
C ASP A 46 4.68 -2.41 -5.23
N VAL A 47 4.94 -3.71 -5.30
CA VAL A 47 4.74 -4.63 -4.17
C VAL A 47 5.96 -4.67 -3.27
N ASN A 48 7.11 -4.18 -3.74
CA ASN A 48 8.35 -4.05 -2.98
C ASN A 48 8.65 -2.62 -2.48
N ALA A 49 7.77 -1.65 -2.76
CA ALA A 49 7.86 -0.27 -2.29
C ALA A 49 9.10 0.49 -2.78
N THR A 50 9.50 0.28 -4.04
CA THR A 50 10.65 0.97 -4.64
C THR A 50 10.31 2.34 -5.24
N GLY A 51 9.02 2.68 -5.33
CA GLY A 51 8.53 3.92 -5.96
C GLY A 51 8.38 3.80 -7.48
N ARG A 52 8.61 2.61 -8.05
CA ARG A 52 8.43 2.29 -9.47
C ARG A 52 8.00 0.84 -9.63
N THR A 53 7.06 0.60 -10.53
CA THR A 53 6.65 -0.77 -10.88
C THR A 53 7.54 -1.34 -11.98
N ASP A 54 8.11 -2.52 -11.78
CA ASP A 54 8.90 -3.22 -12.79
C ASP A 54 8.81 -4.76 -12.72
N SER A 55 9.71 -5.45 -13.41
CA SER A 55 9.74 -6.92 -13.46
C SER A 55 10.01 -7.60 -12.10
N SER A 56 10.61 -6.88 -11.16
CA SER A 56 10.86 -7.35 -9.80
C SER A 56 9.55 -7.54 -9.06
N ASP A 57 8.60 -6.60 -9.22
CA ASP A 57 7.26 -6.72 -8.64
C ASP A 57 6.50 -7.91 -9.20
N VAL A 58 6.54 -8.05 -10.53
CA VAL A 58 5.90 -9.20 -11.22
C VAL A 58 6.46 -10.52 -10.70
N THR A 59 7.77 -10.58 -10.44
CA THR A 59 8.44 -11.77 -9.91
C THR A 59 7.98 -12.07 -8.48
N LEU A 60 7.87 -11.06 -7.62
CA LEU A 60 7.39 -11.23 -6.25
C LEU A 60 5.94 -11.69 -6.20
N VAL A 61 5.05 -11.15 -7.05
CA VAL A 61 3.66 -11.62 -7.14
C VAL A 61 3.60 -13.08 -7.61
N LYS A 62 4.39 -13.46 -8.62
CA LYS A 62 4.46 -14.85 -9.10
C LYS A 62 4.90 -15.83 -8.01
N GLN A 63 5.82 -15.44 -7.13
CA GLN A 63 6.29 -16.28 -6.02
C GLN A 63 5.19 -16.55 -4.96
N GLN A 64 4.12 -15.76 -4.95
CA GLN A 64 2.98 -15.93 -4.05
C GLN A 64 1.75 -16.53 -4.72
N ASN A 65 1.85 -16.95 -6.00
CA ASN A 65 0.74 -17.52 -6.75
C ASN A 65 0.06 -18.69 -6.02
N ALA A 66 -1.27 -18.71 -6.07
CA ALA A 66 -2.16 -19.66 -5.42
C ALA A 66 -2.11 -19.65 -3.88
N LYS A 67 -1.60 -18.59 -3.25
CA LYS A 67 -1.63 -18.40 -1.79
C LYS A 67 -2.70 -17.37 -1.40
N ALA A 68 -3.19 -17.51 -0.17
CA ALA A 68 -3.93 -16.44 0.48
C ALA A 68 -2.97 -15.33 0.92
N PRO A 69 -3.39 -14.05 0.88
CA PRO A 69 -2.58 -12.95 1.38
C PRO A 69 -2.39 -13.06 2.89
N THR A 70 -1.20 -12.69 3.37
CA THR A 70 -0.85 -12.63 4.79
C THR A 70 -0.45 -11.20 5.16
N GLN A 71 -0.18 -10.94 6.45
CA GLN A 71 0.29 -9.63 6.90
C GLN A 71 1.57 -9.14 6.18
N THR A 72 2.40 -10.05 5.66
CA THR A 72 3.63 -9.68 4.94
C THR A 72 3.50 -9.76 3.42
N THR A 73 2.47 -10.43 2.91
CA THR A 73 2.28 -10.64 1.45
C THR A 73 1.05 -9.93 0.89
N PHE A 74 0.24 -9.25 1.70
CA PHE A 74 -0.97 -8.57 1.24
C PHE A 74 -0.75 -7.61 0.06
N ARG A 75 0.43 -6.99 -0.05
CA ARG A 75 0.79 -6.12 -1.19
C ARG A 75 0.83 -6.86 -2.53
N THR A 76 0.98 -8.18 -2.52
CA THR A 76 1.01 -9.02 -3.73
C THR A 76 -0.38 -9.46 -4.22
N ASP A 77 -1.44 -9.20 -3.43
CA ASP A 77 -2.85 -9.29 -3.87
C ASP A 77 -3.27 -7.93 -4.45
N VAL A 78 -2.77 -7.62 -5.64
CA VAL A 78 -2.81 -6.29 -6.27
C VAL A 78 -4.22 -5.93 -6.77
N ASN A 79 -5.07 -6.93 -6.97
CA ASN A 79 -6.49 -6.71 -7.27
C ASN A 79 -7.40 -6.79 -6.03
N CYS A 80 -6.84 -7.02 -4.84
CA CYS A 80 -7.53 -7.14 -3.56
C CYS A 80 -8.67 -8.18 -3.58
N SER A 81 -8.47 -9.31 -4.26
CA SER A 81 -9.49 -10.35 -4.39
C SER A 81 -9.55 -11.30 -3.19
N GLY A 82 -8.56 -11.26 -2.30
CA GLY A 82 -8.39 -12.21 -1.20
C GLY A 82 -7.63 -13.48 -1.61
N ARG A 83 -7.11 -13.53 -2.83
CA ARG A 83 -6.27 -14.62 -3.36
C ARG A 83 -5.21 -14.02 -4.27
N ILE A 84 -3.98 -14.49 -4.13
CA ILE A 84 -2.90 -14.09 -5.03
C ILE A 84 -2.81 -15.08 -6.19
N ASP A 85 -3.10 -14.64 -7.40
CA ASP A 85 -3.04 -15.49 -8.59
C ASP A 85 -2.60 -14.77 -9.88
N SER A 86 -2.81 -15.43 -11.02
CA SER A 86 -2.47 -14.89 -12.34
C SER A 86 -3.11 -13.54 -12.67
N SER A 87 -4.22 -13.20 -12.01
CA SER A 87 -4.90 -11.91 -12.17
C SER A 87 -4.07 -10.78 -11.57
N ASP A 88 -3.45 -11.00 -10.42
CA ASP A 88 -2.51 -10.04 -9.81
C ASP A 88 -1.26 -9.88 -10.67
N VAL A 89 -0.73 -10.99 -11.18
CA VAL A 89 0.41 -10.97 -12.11
C VAL A 89 0.09 -10.10 -13.33
N LYS A 90 -1.10 -10.25 -13.93
CA LYS A 90 -1.53 -9.44 -15.08
C LYS A 90 -1.67 -7.97 -14.72
N VAL A 91 -2.25 -7.65 -13.57
CA VAL A 91 -2.38 -6.26 -13.09
C VAL A 91 -1.00 -5.62 -12.90
N THR A 92 -0.06 -6.32 -12.27
CA THR A 92 1.31 -5.80 -12.05
C THR A 92 2.06 -5.65 -13.37
N GLN A 93 1.90 -6.58 -14.32
CA GLN A 93 2.48 -6.46 -15.66
C GLN A 93 1.96 -5.24 -16.42
N GLN A 94 0.66 -4.95 -16.32
CA GLN A 94 0.04 -3.77 -16.93
C GLN A 94 0.48 -2.46 -16.27
N ALA A 95 0.81 -2.49 -14.98
CA ALA A 95 1.30 -1.33 -14.25
C ALA A 95 2.78 -1.02 -14.57
N SER A 96 3.58 -2.01 -14.97
CA SER A 96 5.02 -1.91 -15.20
C SER A 96 5.41 -0.63 -15.98
N GLY A 97 6.41 0.08 -15.46
CA GLY A 97 6.85 1.37 -15.97
C GLY A 97 6.22 2.59 -15.30
N THR A 98 5.14 2.42 -14.51
CA THR A 98 4.58 3.49 -13.68
C THR A 98 5.52 3.81 -12.51
N ALA A 99 5.61 5.08 -12.13
CA ALA A 99 6.39 5.55 -10.99
C ALA A 99 5.59 6.58 -10.19
N LEU A 100 6.00 6.81 -8.94
CA LEU A 100 5.56 7.98 -8.20
C LEU A 100 6.03 9.27 -8.92
N PRO A 101 5.24 10.36 -8.83
CA PRO A 101 5.55 11.63 -9.49
C PRO A 101 6.76 12.37 -8.91
#